data_AF-A0A542UPN1-F1
#
_entry.id   AF-A0A542UPN1-F1
#
_cell.length_a   1.000
_cell.length_b   1.000
_cell.length_c   1.000
_cell.angle_alpha   90.00
_cell.angle_beta   90.00
_cell.angle_gamma   90.00
#
_symmetry.space_group_name_H-M   'P 1'
#
loop_
_entity.id
_entity.type
_entity.pdbx_description
1 polymer ?
#
loop_
_entity_poly.entity_id
_entity_poly.type
_entity_poly.pdbx_seq_one_letter_code
_entity_poly.pdbx_strand_id
1 'polypeptide(L)' 'MDDDRRTTDGQVAPDPGRVVGAVLAFAAFVGAFALLTLGFTLEGTTGMVVVGAGILLFGLAYAIPMGVMPAIEERAARG' A
#
# COMPACT_ATOMS: atom_id res chain seq x y z
N MET A 1 -44.35 2.29 16.93
CA MET A 1 -43.43 3.46 17.05
C MET A 1 -42.23 2.86 17.72
N ASP A 2 -41.43 2.18 16.90
CA ASP A 2 -40.38 1.24 17.30
C ASP A 2 -39.11 1.81 16.70
N ASP A 3 -38.40 2.59 17.50
CA ASP A 3 -37.31 2.13 18.37
C ASP A 3 -36.01 2.20 17.57
N ASP A 4 -35.27 3.25 17.90
CA ASP A 4 -34.06 3.81 17.33
C ASP A 4 -32.85 2.86 17.43
N ARG A 5 -33.02 1.57 17.12
CA ARG A 5 -31.94 0.59 17.06
C ARG A 5 -31.20 0.61 15.71
N ARG A 6 -30.92 1.81 15.20
CA ARG A 6 -29.72 1.99 14.36
C ARG A 6 -28.53 1.97 15.32
N THR A 7 -28.28 0.81 15.92
CA THR A 7 -26.97 0.50 16.45
C THR A 7 -26.01 0.79 15.31
N THR A 8 -25.03 1.64 15.60
CA THR A 8 -23.84 1.82 14.81
C THR A 8 -23.11 0.48 14.80
N ASP A 9 -23.65 -0.48 14.04
CA ASP A 9 -23.19 -1.86 13.98
C ASP A 9 -21.75 -1.86 13.48
N GLY A 10 -20.85 -2.04 14.45
CA GLY A 10 -19.48 -2.43 14.23
C GLY A 10 -18.62 -1.40 13.51
N GLN A 11 -18.18 -0.36 14.23
CA GLN A 11 -16.82 0.12 14.01
C GLN A 11 -15.87 -1.01 14.45
N VAL A 12 -15.74 -2.05 13.64
CA VAL A 12 -14.63 -2.98 13.72
C VAL A 12 -13.39 -2.12 13.51
N ALA A 13 -12.62 -1.90 14.58
CA ALA A 13 -11.37 -1.18 14.48
C ALA A 13 -10.57 -1.83 13.35
N PRO A 14 -10.13 -1.07 12.32
CA PRO A 14 -9.45 -1.65 11.19
C PRO A 14 -8.22 -2.40 11.69
N ASP A 15 -8.04 -3.64 11.22
CA ASP A 15 -6.89 -4.47 11.58
C ASP A 15 -5.61 -3.62 11.39
N PRO A 16 -4.79 -3.44 12.46
CA PRO A 16 -3.56 -2.67 12.38
C PRO A 16 -2.66 -3.09 11.22
N GLY A 17 -2.62 -4.39 10.90
CA GLY A 17 -1.84 -4.94 9.79
C GLY A 17 -2.34 -4.45 8.43
N ARG A 18 -3.66 -4.28 8.27
CA ARG A 18 -4.27 -3.73 7.06
C ARG A 18 -3.95 -2.26 6.87
N VAL A 19 -4.00 -1.48 7.96
CA VAL A 19 -3.64 -0.05 7.93
C VAL A 19 -2.17 0.12 7.58
N VAL A 20 -1.28 -0.62 8.23
CA VAL A 20 0.17 -0.57 7.94
C VAL A 20 0.47 -0.99 6.51
N GLY A 21 -0.15 -2.07 6.01
CA GLY A 21 0.01 -2.52 4.63
C GLY A 21 -0.44 -1.46 3.61
N ALA A 22 -1.59 -0.82 3.85
CA ALA A 22 -2.10 0.24 2.98
C ALA A 22 -1.20 1.48 2.99
N VAL A 23 -0.72 1.92 4.16
CA VAL A 23 0.20 3.05 4.29
C VAL A 23 1.53 2.76 3.60
N LEU A 24 2.07 1.55 3.77
CA LEU A 24 3.32 1.14 3.11
C LEU A 24 3.15 1.11 1.58
N ALA A 25 2.06 0.55 1.08
CA ALA A 25 1.76 0.53 -0.35
C ALA A 25 1.63 1.96 -0.92
N PHE A 26 0.96 2.86 -0.19
CA PHE A 26 0.84 4.26 -0.57
C PHE A 26 2.19 4.98 -0.58
N ALA A 27 3.01 4.79 0.46
CA ALA A 27 4.35 5.38 0.54
C ALA A 27 5.25 4.88 -0.60
N ALA A 28 5.23 3.59 -0.91
CA ALA A 28 5.96 3.02 -2.03
C ALA A 28 5.48 3.58 -3.37
N PHE A 29 4.17 3.75 -3.55
CA PHE A 29 3.59 4.34 -4.76
C PHE A 29 4.04 5.79 -4.96
N VAL A 30 3.95 6.64 -3.92
CA VAL A 30 4.41 8.03 -3.99
C VAL A 30 5.91 8.10 -4.22
N GLY A 31 6.69 7.25 -3.54
CA GLY A 31 8.13 7.14 -3.75
C GLY A 31 8.49 6.75 -5.19
N ALA A 32 7.73 5.85 -5.80
CA ALA A 32 7.93 5.45 -7.19
C ALA A 32 7.73 6.62 -8.15
N PHE A 33 6.68 7.42 -7.95
CA PHE A 33 6.45 8.64 -8.73
C PHE A 33 7.60 9.65 -8.57
N ALA A 34 8.06 9.88 -7.34
CA ALA A 34 9.18 10.78 -7.09
C ALA A 34 10.46 10.30 -7.79
N LEU A 35 10.76 9.00 -7.74
CA LEU A 35 11.91 8.41 -8.45
C LEU A 35 11.76 8.52 -9.97
N LEU A 36 10.57 8.27 -10.53
CA LEU A 36 10.34 8.46 -11.96
C LEU A 36 10.57 9.91 -12.38
N THR A 37 9.97 10.86 -11.65
CA THR A 37 10.16 12.30 -11.92
C THR A 37 11.63 12.69 -11.84
N LEU A 38 12.36 12.27 -10.80
CA LEU A 38 13.78 12.55 -10.65
C LEU A 38 14.62 11.84 -11.73
N GLY A 39 14.30 10.60 -12.07
CA GLY A 39 15.03 9.81 -13.06
C GLY A 39 14.97 10.42 -14.46
N PHE A 40 13.86 11.06 -14.81
CA PHE A 40 13.73 11.79 -16.08
C PHE A 40 14.43 13.15 -16.10
N THR A 41 14.80 13.73 -14.94
CA THR A 41 15.59 14.97 -14.87
C THR A 41 17.09 14.73 -14.82
N LEU A 42 17.51 13.51 -14.49
CA LEU A 42 18.91 13.10 -14.43
C LEU A 42 19.39 12.59 -15.80
N GLU A 43 20.60 12.98 -16.19
CA GLU A 43 21.19 12.56 -17.46
C GLU A 43 21.97 11.23 -17.35
N GLY A 44 22.09 10.54 -18.49
CA GLY A 44 22.91 9.35 -18.65
C GLY A 44 22.43 8.12 -17.87
N THR A 45 23.36 7.25 -17.51
CA THR A 45 23.08 5.97 -16.85
C THR A 45 22.40 6.15 -15.49
N THR A 46 22.71 7.24 -14.78
CA THR A 46 22.10 7.55 -13.48
C THR A 46 20.59 7.72 -13.61
N GLY A 47 20.12 8.47 -14.62
CA GLY A 47 18.69 8.61 -14.89
C GLY A 47 18.01 7.27 -15.17
N MET A 48 18.62 6.41 -15.99
CA MET A 48 18.09 5.07 -16.27
C MET A 48 17.98 4.19 -15.02
N VAL A 49 18.99 4.21 -14.15
CA VAL A 49 18.97 3.44 -12.89
C VAL A 49 17.88 3.95 -11.95
N VAL A 50 17.72 5.27 -11.84
CA VAL A 50 16.70 5.90 -10.99
C VAL A 50 15.28 5.62 -11.51
N VAL A 51 15.07 5.71 -12.83
CA VAL A 51 13.79 5.29 -13.46
C VAL A 51 13.52 3.81 -13.20
N GLY A 52 14.52 2.94 -13.39
CA GLY A 52 14.40 1.50 -13.13
C GLY A 52 14.02 1.20 -11.67
N ALA A 53 14.65 1.89 -10.72
CA ALA A 53 14.30 1.81 -9.30
C ALA A 53 12.84 2.27 -9.05
N GLY A 54 12.39 3.33 -9.71
CA GLY A 54 11.00 3.78 -9.67
C GLY A 54 10.01 2.72 -10.15
N ILE A 55 10.30 2.05 -11.27
CA ILE A 55 9.45 0.96 -11.79
C ILE A 55 9.41 -0.23 -10.83
N LEU A 56 10.56 -0.64 -10.27
CA LEU A 56 10.60 -1.72 -9.29
C LEU A 56 9.81 -1.38 -8.03
N LEU A 57 9.92 -0.15 -7.55
CA LEU A 57 9.18 0.33 -6.38
C LEU A 57 7.67 0.42 -6.67
N PHE A 58 7.28 0.78 -7.88
CA PHE A 58 5.87 0.74 -8.32
C PHE A 58 5.31 -0.68 -8.32
N GLY A 59 6.07 -1.65 -8.84
CA GLY A 59 5.72 -3.06 -8.79
C GLY A 59 5.57 -3.56 -7.35
N LEU A 60 6.46 -3.14 -6.44
CA LEU A 60 6.38 -3.46 -5.02
C LEU A 60 5.13 -2.86 -4.37
N ALA A 61 4.79 -1.60 -4.69
CA ALA A 61 3.57 -0.95 -4.20
C ALA A 61 2.31 -1.73 -4.60
N TYR A 62 2.30 -2.35 -5.78
CA TYR A 62 1.20 -3.21 -6.23
C TYR A 62 1.22 -4.61 -5.57
N ALA A 63 2.40 -5.17 -5.33
CA ALA A 63 2.55 -6.48 -4.71
C ALA A 63 2.11 -6.50 -3.23
N ILE A 64 2.26 -5.39 -2.50
CA ILE A 64 1.86 -5.30 -1.09
C ILE A 64 0.36 -5.62 -0.88
N PRO A 65 -0.60 -4.93 -1.51
CA PRO A 65 -2.02 -5.27 -1.34
C PRO A 65 -2.38 -6.64 -1.89
N MET A 66 -1.69 -7.13 -2.93
CA MET A 66 -2.00 -8.41 -3.58
C MET A 66 -1.45 -9.64 -2.84
N GLY A 67 -0.31 -9.50 -2.16
CA GLY A 67 0.37 -10.63 -1.49
C GLY A 67 0.36 -10.54 0.04
N VAL A 68 0.45 -9.33 0.61
CA VAL A 68 0.60 -9.16 2.06
C VAL A 68 -0.75 -9.15 2.77
N MET A 69 -1.78 -8.48 2.22
CA MET A 69 -3.11 -8.47 2.84
C MET A 69 -3.72 -9.88 2.97
N PRO A 70 -3.73 -10.75 1.93
CA PRO A 70 -4.27 -12.10 2.07
C PRO A 70 -3.54 -12.93 3.12
N ALA A 71 -2.21 -12.76 3.22
CA ALA A 71 -1.40 -13.45 4.21
C ALA A 71 -1.64 -12.95 5.64
N ILE A 72 -1.99 -11.68 5.82
CA ILE A 72 -2.40 -11.13 7.12
C ILE A 72 -3.79 -11.68 7.51
N GLU A 73 -4.74 -11.69 6.58
CA GLU A 73 -6.08 -12.25 6.79
C GLU A 73 -6.01 -13.75 7.15
N GLU A 74 -5.16 -14.52 6.47
CA GLU A 74 -4.95 -15.95 6.77
C GLU A 74 -4.31 -16.18 8.15
N ARG A 75 -3.39 -15.31 8.59
CA ARG A 75 -2.81 -15.39 9.94
C ARG A 75 -3.81 -15.00 11.01
N ALA A 76 -4.61 -13.96 10.79
CA ALA A 76 -5.67 -13.54 11.70
C ALA A 76 -6.76 -14.62 11.85
N ALA A 77 -7.05 -15.39 10.80
CA ALA A 77 -8.02 -16.48 10.84
C ALA A 77 -7.53 -17.76 11.55
N ARG A 78 -6.22 -17.90 11.77
CA ARG A 78 -5.60 -19.09 12.40
C ARG A 78 -5.25 -18.91 13.87
N GLY A 79 -5.30 -17.68 14.39
CA GLY A 79 -5.08 -17.35 15.81
C GLY A 79 -6.38 -17.17 16.55
#